data_AF-A0A2N2DV66-F1
#
_entry.id   AF-A0A2N2DV66-F1
#
_cell.length_a   1.000
_cell.length_b   1.000
_cell.length_c   1.000
_cell.angle_alpha   90.00
_cell.angle_beta   90.00
_cell.angle_gamma   90.00
#
_symmetry.space_group_name_H-M   'P 1'
#
loop_
_entity.id
_entity.type
_entity.pdbx_description
1 polymer ?
#
loop_
_entity_poly.entity_id
_entity_poly.type
_entity_poly.pdbx_seq_one_letter_code
_entity_poly.pdbx_strand_id
1 'polypeptide(L)'
;MKTIKMKLFGIFLVSMIAFVFCNILLNTVFLEKYYIYKNKDVLRNASQRIREEYKNNHNEEIEAMLKEIDRLEGINITISDRNMILRYSSFSQTPSSPPGRVPGEIEKILRVNEKRNPQTNIYTIVVTPDYNVREVVFINRLNNGDVLVLRKQMKAISESTAIANQFFILTGLIIVIIGGIFVYLFSRRLTRPIIEMSNIAEDISNLDFSRRMEYNSRDEIGSLARSINLISQKLSTSIKAL
;
A
#
# COMPACT_ATOMS: atom_id res chain seq x y z
N MET A 1 28.02 19.33 -25.63
CA MET A 1 27.22 18.15 -26.03
C MET A 1 26.93 17.30 -24.79
N LYS A 2 25.66 16.95 -24.50
CA LYS A 2 25.36 16.04 -23.37
C LYS A 2 25.88 14.64 -23.71
N THR A 3 26.88 14.16 -22.98
CA THR A 3 27.43 12.80 -23.16
C THR A 3 26.32 11.75 -22.99
N ILE A 4 26.40 10.65 -23.73
CA ILE A 4 25.43 9.54 -23.67
C ILE A 4 25.25 9.07 -22.21
N LYS A 5 26.34 9.07 -21.42
CA LYS A 5 26.34 8.87 -19.97
C LYS A 5 25.28 9.71 -19.24
N MET A 6 25.29 11.02 -19.44
CA MET A 6 24.41 11.94 -18.71
C MET A 6 22.94 11.80 -19.14
N LYS A 7 22.69 11.47 -20.42
CA LYS A 7 21.34 11.17 -20.90
C LYS A 7 20.80 9.88 -20.26
N LEU A 8 21.58 8.80 -20.29
CA LEU A 8 21.18 7.51 -19.74
C LEU A 8 20.97 7.58 -18.22
N PHE A 9 21.90 8.22 -17.50
CA PHE A 9 21.77 8.48 -16.06
C PHE A 9 20.49 9.26 -15.75
N GLY A 10 20.23 10.34 -16.49
CA GLY A 10 19.03 11.16 -16.28
C GLY A 10 17.72 10.39 -16.50
N ILE A 11 17.64 9.58 -17.56
CA ILE A 11 16.44 8.77 -17.85
C ILE A 11 16.17 7.78 -16.70
N PHE A 12 17.19 7.02 -16.28
CA PHE A 12 17.03 6.06 -15.19
C PHE A 12 16.71 6.76 -13.86
N LEU A 13 17.39 7.86 -13.55
CA LEU A 13 17.13 8.63 -12.32
C LEU A 13 15.70 9.18 -12.29
N VAL A 14 15.22 9.77 -13.39
CA VAL A 14 13.85 10.29 -13.49
C VAL A 14 12.84 9.15 -13.37
N SER A 15 13.05 8.03 -14.05
CA SER A 15 12.15 6.86 -13.93
C SER A 15 12.09 6.32 -12.50
N MET A 16 13.22 6.31 -11.78
CA MET A 16 13.30 5.85 -10.40
C MET A 16 12.58 6.80 -9.44
N ILE A 17 12.80 8.11 -9.59
CA ILE A 17 12.09 9.12 -8.80
C ILE A 17 10.58 9.04 -9.07
N ALA A 18 10.17 8.89 -10.33
CA ALA A 18 8.77 8.73 -10.70
C ALA A 18 8.15 7.47 -10.07
N PHE A 19 8.88 6.36 -10.03
CA PHE A 19 8.42 5.13 -9.40
C PHE A 19 8.25 5.28 -7.87
N VAL A 20 9.23 5.89 -7.19
CA VAL A 20 9.15 6.16 -5.74
C VAL A 20 8.00 7.13 -5.43
N PHE A 21 7.88 8.20 -6.22
CA PHE A 21 6.77 9.16 -6.08
C PHE A 21 5.41 8.49 -6.29
N CYS A 22 5.28 7.64 -7.32
CA CYS A 22 4.06 6.89 -7.58
C CYS A 22 3.70 5.98 -6.40
N ASN A 23 4.67 5.30 -5.77
CA ASN A 23 4.42 4.50 -4.58
C ASN A 23 3.91 5.34 -3.40
N ILE A 24 4.54 6.48 -3.14
CA ILE A 24 4.11 7.41 -2.07
C ILE A 24 2.70 7.93 -2.35
N LEU A 25 2.41 8.28 -3.61
CA LEU A 25 1.10 8.76 -4.04
C LEU A 25 0.02 7.67 -3.87
N LEU A 26 0.29 6.45 -4.35
CA LEU A 26 -0.61 5.31 -4.20
C LEU A 26 -0.89 5.02 -2.74
N ASN A 27 0.15 5.00 -1.91
CA ASN A 27 0.03 4.81 -0.48
C ASN A 27 -0.85 5.89 0.16
N THR A 28 -0.60 7.17 -0.14
CA THR A 28 -1.36 8.30 0.43
C THR A 28 -2.84 8.28 0.01
N VAL A 29 -3.14 7.95 -1.25
CA VAL A 29 -4.51 8.03 -1.80
C VAL A 29 -5.35 6.79 -1.52
N PHE A 30 -4.75 5.60 -1.53
CA PHE A 30 -5.50 4.33 -1.51
C PHE A 30 -5.47 3.60 -0.17
N LEU A 31 -4.52 3.88 0.72
CA LEU A 31 -4.37 3.13 1.98
C LEU A 31 -5.61 3.20 2.86
N GLU A 32 -6.19 4.39 3.04
CA GLU A 32 -7.41 4.58 3.83
C GLU A 32 -8.61 3.81 3.22
N LYS A 33 -8.78 3.89 1.90
CA LYS A 33 -9.88 3.20 1.19
C LYS A 33 -9.75 1.68 1.31
N TYR A 34 -8.54 1.16 1.13
CA TYR A 34 -8.25 -0.26 1.27
C TYR A 34 -8.50 -0.73 2.71
N TYR A 35 -8.13 0.07 3.70
CA TYR A 35 -8.38 -0.23 5.11
C TYR A 35 -9.89 -0.31 5.43
N ILE A 36 -10.69 0.64 4.95
CA ILE A 36 -12.15 0.62 5.08
C ILE A 36 -12.73 -0.63 4.43
N TYR A 37 -12.35 -0.90 3.17
CA TYR A 37 -12.78 -2.08 2.43
C TYR A 37 -12.53 -3.37 3.21
N LYS A 38 -11.30 -3.56 3.73
CA LYS A 38 -10.94 -4.75 4.49
C LYS A 38 -11.74 -4.90 5.79
N ASN A 39 -12.00 -3.80 6.51
CA ASN A 39 -12.78 -3.85 7.75
C ASN A 39 -14.26 -4.11 7.52
N LYS A 40 -14.79 -3.84 6.33
CA LYS A 40 -16.18 -4.17 5.98
C LYS A 40 -16.44 -5.67 6.11
N ASP A 41 -15.55 -6.50 5.59
CA ASP A 41 -15.70 -7.96 5.64
C ASP A 41 -15.45 -8.50 7.04
N VAL A 42 -14.47 -7.95 7.77
CA VAL A 42 -14.22 -8.29 9.18
C VAL A 42 -15.46 -8.04 10.05
N LEU A 43 -16.07 -6.85 9.94
CA LEU A 43 -17.28 -6.50 10.69
C LEU A 43 -18.48 -7.36 10.28
N ARG A 44 -18.61 -7.68 8.99
CA ARG A 44 -19.67 -8.57 8.49
C ARG A 44 -19.54 -9.98 9.08
N ASN A 45 -18.35 -10.55 9.04
CA ASN A 45 -18.08 -11.89 9.55
C ASN A 45 -18.28 -11.97 11.07
N ALA A 46 -17.80 -10.97 11.81
CA ALA A 46 -18.06 -10.85 13.24
C ALA A 46 -19.56 -10.76 13.54
N SER A 47 -20.31 -9.96 12.77
CA SER A 47 -21.77 -9.87 12.95
C SER A 47 -22.50 -11.19 12.66
N GLN A 48 -22.04 -11.98 11.69
CA GLN A 48 -22.62 -13.30 11.40
C GLN A 48 -22.40 -14.26 12.57
N ARG A 49 -21.15 -14.38 13.04
CA ARG A 49 -20.80 -15.22 14.20
C ARG A 49 -21.62 -14.85 15.44
N ILE A 50 -21.70 -13.55 15.76
CA ILE A 50 -22.48 -13.07 16.92
C ILE A 50 -23.97 -13.42 16.76
N ARG A 51 -24.54 -13.32 15.57
CA ARG A 51 -25.96 -13.61 15.33
C ARG A 51 -26.29 -15.09 15.49
N GLU A 52 -25.39 -15.96 15.02
CA GLU A 52 -25.55 -17.41 15.16
C GLU A 52 -25.52 -17.81 16.62
N GLU A 53 -24.56 -17.28 17.38
CA GLU A 53 -24.45 -17.57 18.81
C GLU A 53 -25.64 -17.01 19.61
N TYR A 54 -26.00 -15.76 19.33
CA TYR A 54 -27.08 -15.06 20.04
C TYR A 54 -28.45 -15.72 19.85
N LYS A 55 -28.64 -16.48 18.77
CA LYS A 55 -29.86 -17.28 18.57
C LYS A 55 -29.98 -18.41 19.59
N ASN A 56 -28.84 -18.99 20.00
CA ASN A 56 -28.76 -20.21 20.79
C ASN A 56 -28.52 -19.93 22.28
N ASN A 57 -27.79 -18.86 22.61
CA ASN A 57 -27.32 -18.56 23.96
C ASN A 57 -27.61 -17.09 24.36
N HIS A 58 -28.29 -16.90 25.50
CA HIS A 58 -28.72 -15.57 25.99
C HIS A 58 -28.01 -15.11 27.29
N ASN A 59 -26.86 -15.71 27.64
CA ASN A 59 -26.25 -15.57 28.98
C ASN A 59 -24.76 -15.16 28.91
N GLU A 60 -24.02 -15.27 30.02
CA GLU A 60 -22.60 -14.89 30.20
C GLU A 60 -21.65 -15.33 29.06
N GLU A 61 -21.95 -16.43 28.38
CA GLU A 61 -21.21 -16.94 27.22
C GLU A 61 -21.16 -15.93 26.05
N ILE A 62 -22.25 -15.19 25.80
CA ILE A 62 -22.25 -14.18 24.74
C ILE A 62 -21.30 -13.04 25.10
N GLU A 63 -21.31 -12.61 26.37
CA GLU A 63 -20.47 -11.50 26.82
C GLU A 63 -18.98 -11.87 26.75
N ALA A 64 -18.64 -13.12 27.10
CA ALA A 64 -17.29 -13.65 26.94
C ALA A 64 -16.86 -13.66 25.46
N MET A 65 -17.73 -14.10 24.54
CA MET A 65 -17.47 -14.07 23.11
C MET A 65 -17.28 -12.64 22.59
N LEU A 66 -18.13 -11.70 23.00
CA LEU A 66 -18.00 -10.29 22.61
C LEU A 66 -16.65 -9.71 23.05
N LYS A 67 -16.24 -10.00 24.29
CA LYS A 67 -14.92 -9.60 24.83
C LYS A 67 -13.77 -10.22 24.04
N GLU A 68 -13.89 -11.48 23.63
CA GLU A 68 -12.88 -12.16 22.82
C GLU A 68 -12.73 -11.50 21.44
N ILE A 69 -13.85 -11.24 20.74
CA ILE A 69 -13.83 -10.60 19.42
C ILE A 69 -13.23 -9.19 19.54
N ASP A 70 -13.60 -8.41 20.55
CA ASP A 70 -13.02 -7.08 20.77
C ASP A 70 -11.51 -7.16 20.99
N ARG A 71 -11.05 -8.09 21.84
CA ARG A 71 -9.61 -8.27 22.12
C ARG A 71 -8.82 -8.70 20.88
N LEU A 72 -9.35 -9.60 20.07
CA LEU A 72 -8.64 -10.15 18.91
C LEU A 72 -8.70 -9.24 17.68
N GLU A 73 -9.86 -8.62 17.43
CA GLU A 73 -10.15 -7.89 16.20
C GLU A 73 -10.21 -6.37 16.40
N GLY A 74 -10.17 -5.87 17.64
CA GLY A 74 -10.31 -4.45 17.98
C GLY A 74 -11.69 -3.89 17.62
N ILE A 75 -12.74 -4.69 17.81
CA ILE A 75 -14.12 -4.32 17.48
C ILE A 75 -14.89 -4.08 18.78
N ASN A 76 -15.30 -2.83 19.01
CA ASN A 76 -16.18 -2.49 20.10
C ASN A 76 -17.61 -2.90 19.74
N ILE A 77 -18.20 -3.78 20.54
CA ILE A 77 -19.50 -4.39 20.25
C ILE A 77 -20.50 -4.01 21.33
N THR A 78 -21.69 -3.63 20.91
CA THR A 78 -22.83 -3.39 21.79
C THR A 78 -24.08 -4.03 21.23
N ILE A 79 -24.84 -4.70 22.10
CA ILE A 79 -26.18 -5.23 21.82
C ILE A 79 -27.17 -4.49 22.68
N SER A 80 -28.17 -3.87 22.07
CA SER A 80 -29.19 -3.08 22.77
C SER A 80 -30.59 -3.54 22.40
N ASP A 81 -31.54 -3.34 23.30
CA ASP A 81 -32.94 -3.62 23.03
C ASP A 81 -33.56 -2.61 22.03
N ARG A 82 -34.85 -2.78 21.74
CA ARG A 82 -35.60 -1.88 20.85
C ARG A 82 -35.71 -0.44 21.35
N ASN A 83 -35.50 -0.21 22.64
CA ASN A 83 -35.49 1.11 23.29
C ASN A 83 -34.08 1.69 23.39
N MET A 84 -33.09 1.08 22.72
CA MET A 84 -31.68 1.47 22.71
C MET A 84 -31.02 1.39 24.09
N ILE A 85 -31.56 0.55 24.98
CA ILE A 85 -30.98 0.24 26.28
C ILE A 85 -29.99 -0.91 26.08
N LEU A 86 -28.74 -0.69 26.47
CA LEU A 86 -27.67 -1.67 26.34
C LEU A 86 -27.94 -2.92 27.21
N ARG A 87 -27.81 -4.09 26.59
CA ARG A 87 -27.92 -5.41 27.24
C ARG A 87 -26.55 -6.06 27.42
N TYR A 88 -25.73 -6.02 26.37
CA TYR A 88 -24.39 -6.61 26.37
C TYR A 88 -23.40 -5.66 25.71
N SER A 89 -22.17 -5.64 26.22
CA SER A 89 -21.05 -4.89 25.65
C SER A 89 -19.77 -5.71 25.71
N SER A 90 -18.89 -5.52 24.72
CA SER A 90 -17.55 -6.12 24.74
C SER A 90 -16.61 -5.44 25.75
N PHE A 91 -16.93 -4.23 26.20
CA PHE A 91 -16.17 -3.52 27.23
C PHE A 91 -16.85 -3.62 28.59
N SER A 92 -16.05 -3.62 29.66
CA SER A 92 -16.53 -3.66 31.04
C SER A 92 -17.35 -2.42 31.36
N GLN A 93 -18.62 -2.60 31.73
CA GLN A 93 -19.40 -1.54 32.35
C GLN A 93 -19.04 -1.49 33.84
N THR A 94 -18.74 -0.29 34.37
CA THR A 94 -18.67 -0.13 35.82
C THR A 94 -20.09 -0.27 36.39
N PRO A 95 -20.29 -1.01 37.50
CA PRO A 95 -21.62 -1.24 38.08
C PRO A 95 -22.39 0.04 38.45
N SER A 96 -21.69 1.17 38.59
CA SER A 96 -22.21 2.49 38.95
C SER A 96 -22.60 3.37 37.76
N SER A 97 -22.37 2.94 36.52
CA SER A 97 -22.81 3.68 35.34
C SER A 97 -24.26 3.31 35.00
N PRO A 98 -25.16 4.28 34.70
CA PRO A 98 -26.48 3.96 34.16
C PRO A 98 -26.31 3.08 32.92
N PRO A 99 -27.27 2.19 32.61
CA PRO A 99 -27.17 1.31 31.43
C PRO A 99 -26.86 2.18 30.23
N GLY A 100 -25.68 1.96 29.63
CA GLY A 100 -25.19 2.80 28.56
C GLY A 100 -26.26 2.89 27.47
N ARG A 101 -26.56 4.08 26.97
CA ARG A 101 -27.37 4.18 25.76
C ARG A 101 -26.44 4.12 24.55
N VAL A 102 -26.91 3.52 23.48
CA VAL A 102 -26.23 3.62 22.19
C VAL A 102 -26.09 5.12 21.86
N PRO A 103 -24.92 5.58 21.36
CA PRO A 103 -24.73 6.98 20.99
C PRO A 103 -25.85 7.50 20.07
N GLY A 104 -26.35 8.71 20.32
CA GLY A 104 -27.50 9.27 19.61
C GLY A 104 -27.31 9.39 18.09
N GLU A 105 -26.07 9.46 17.61
CA GLU A 105 -25.76 9.40 16.18
C GLU A 105 -26.16 8.08 15.53
N ILE A 106 -25.92 6.96 16.22
CA ILE A 106 -26.26 5.62 15.75
C ILE A 106 -27.78 5.43 15.77
N GLU A 107 -28.46 5.97 16.79
CA GLU A 107 -29.92 6.00 16.83
C GLU A 107 -30.50 6.82 15.66
N LYS A 108 -29.92 7.98 15.35
CA LYS A 108 -30.33 8.79 14.20
C LYS A 108 -30.14 8.05 12.88
N ILE A 109 -29.01 7.37 12.71
CA ILE A 109 -28.71 6.54 11.52
C ILE A 109 -29.75 5.42 11.37
N LEU A 110 -30.05 4.71 12.46
CA LEU A 110 -31.06 3.65 12.49
C LEU A 110 -32.44 4.16 12.09
N ARG A 111 -32.93 5.23 12.71
CA ARG A 111 -34.24 5.83 12.41
C ARG A 111 -34.36 6.29 10.95
N VAL A 112 -33.28 6.84 10.37
CA VAL A 112 -33.25 7.27 8.96
C VAL A 112 -33.25 6.06 8.02
N ASN A 113 -32.50 5.01 8.34
CA ASN A 113 -32.42 3.82 7.51
C ASN A 113 -33.70 2.98 7.58
N GLU A 114 -34.33 2.86 8.74
CA GLU A 114 -35.60 2.14 8.92
C GLU A 114 -36.72 2.69 8.05
N LYS A 115 -36.75 4.01 7.84
CA LYS A 115 -37.70 4.65 6.93
C LYS A 115 -37.44 4.32 5.46
N ARG A 116 -36.23 3.89 5.10
CA ARG A 116 -35.84 3.56 3.72
C ARG A 116 -35.87 2.06 3.44
N ASN A 117 -35.29 1.25 4.35
CA ASN A 117 -35.23 -0.20 4.22
C ASN A 117 -34.97 -0.89 5.58
N PRO A 118 -36.01 -1.44 6.24
CA PRO A 118 -35.91 -1.94 7.62
C PRO A 118 -35.13 -3.24 7.81
N GLN A 119 -34.76 -3.96 6.74
CA GLN A 119 -34.07 -5.25 6.81
C GLN A 119 -32.60 -5.22 6.34
N THR A 120 -32.06 -4.06 5.95
CA THR A 120 -30.69 -3.99 5.43
C THR A 120 -29.64 -3.71 6.50
N ASN A 121 -28.56 -4.49 6.46
CA ASN A 121 -27.34 -4.21 7.21
C ASN A 121 -26.80 -2.82 6.84
N ILE A 122 -26.46 -2.01 7.83
CA ILE A 122 -25.94 -0.66 7.62
C ILE A 122 -24.44 -0.69 7.79
N TYR A 123 -23.71 -0.15 6.82
CA TYR A 123 -22.28 0.08 6.92
C TYR A 123 -22.01 1.56 6.66
N THR A 124 -21.47 2.26 7.65
CA THR A 124 -21.23 3.70 7.58
C THR A 124 -19.99 4.08 8.36
N ILE A 125 -19.46 5.26 8.05
CA ILE A 125 -18.39 5.88 8.83
C ILE A 125 -19.05 6.91 9.74
N VAL A 126 -18.73 6.86 11.03
CA VAL A 126 -19.22 7.80 12.04
C VAL A 126 -18.03 8.53 12.64
N VAL A 127 -18.20 9.81 12.97
CA VAL A 127 -17.18 10.60 13.64
C VAL A 127 -17.70 10.88 15.04
N THR A 128 -17.11 10.24 16.05
CA THR A 128 -17.59 10.38 17.43
C THR A 128 -17.34 11.82 17.91
N PRO A 129 -18.36 12.56 18.38
CA PRO A 129 -18.24 13.97 18.75
C PRO A 129 -17.20 14.24 19.83
N ASP A 130 -17.11 13.36 20.83
CA ASP A 130 -16.32 13.58 22.04
C ASP A 130 -14.81 13.53 21.81
N TYR A 131 -14.35 12.77 20.81
CA TYR A 131 -12.92 12.50 20.59
C TYR A 131 -12.47 12.70 19.14
N ASN A 132 -13.38 13.12 18.26
CA ASN A 132 -13.17 13.23 16.81
C ASN A 132 -12.54 11.95 16.20
N VAL A 133 -12.97 10.81 16.71
CA VAL A 133 -12.51 9.49 16.26
C VAL A 133 -13.39 9.07 15.11
N ARG A 134 -12.78 8.84 13.94
CA ARG A 134 -13.45 8.17 12.83
C ARG A 134 -13.60 6.69 13.18
N GLU A 135 -14.80 6.17 13.08
CA GLU A 135 -15.12 4.76 13.30
C GLU A 135 -15.81 4.19 12.06
N VAL A 136 -15.40 2.98 11.70
CA VAL A 136 -16.21 2.16 10.79
C VAL A 136 -17.28 1.49 11.64
N VAL A 137 -18.54 1.75 11.31
CA VAL A 137 -19.70 1.26 12.05
C VAL A 137 -20.50 0.32 11.17
N PHE A 138 -20.75 -0.88 11.71
CA PHE A 138 -21.64 -1.85 11.12
C PHE A 138 -22.82 -2.09 12.07
N ILE A 139 -24.03 -1.88 11.56
CA ILE A 139 -25.26 -2.00 12.34
C ILE A 139 -26.12 -3.11 11.75
N ASN A 140 -26.65 -3.95 12.62
CA ASN A 140 -27.51 -5.05 12.27
C ASN A 140 -28.67 -5.22 13.24
N ARG A 141 -29.74 -5.85 12.76
CA ARG A 141 -30.84 -6.32 13.62
C ARG A 141 -30.68 -7.81 13.87
N LEU A 142 -30.75 -8.18 15.13
CA LEU A 142 -30.79 -9.57 15.58
C LEU A 142 -32.21 -10.12 15.45
N ASN A 143 -32.35 -11.45 15.55
CA ASN A 143 -33.60 -12.15 15.25
C ASN A 143 -34.77 -11.73 16.16
N ASN A 144 -34.50 -11.32 17.40
CA ASN A 144 -35.49 -10.84 18.37
C ASN A 144 -35.84 -9.33 18.19
N GLY A 145 -35.17 -8.64 17.28
CA GLY A 145 -35.31 -7.20 17.05
C GLY A 145 -34.34 -6.33 17.86
N ASP A 146 -33.45 -6.94 18.65
CA ASP A 146 -32.35 -6.21 19.29
C ASP A 146 -31.37 -5.67 18.23
N VAL A 147 -30.70 -4.59 18.57
CA VAL A 147 -29.79 -3.87 17.69
C VAL A 147 -28.36 -4.24 18.05
N LEU A 148 -27.65 -4.83 17.09
CA LEU A 148 -26.23 -5.13 17.17
C LEU A 148 -25.45 -4.01 16.47
N VAL A 149 -24.53 -3.41 17.20
CA VAL A 149 -23.65 -2.34 16.69
C VAL A 149 -22.21 -2.76 16.89
N LEU A 150 -21.46 -2.83 15.80
CA LEU A 150 -20.02 -3.08 15.80
C LEU A 150 -19.32 -1.79 15.36
N ARG A 151 -18.33 -1.37 16.13
CA ARG A 151 -17.54 -0.16 15.87
C ARG A 151 -16.08 -0.50 15.89
N LYS A 152 -15.36 -0.05 14.88
CA LYS A 152 -13.90 -0.20 14.82
C LYS A 152 -13.27 1.16 14.60
N GLN A 153 -12.44 1.57 15.54
CA GLN A 153 -11.76 2.86 15.49
C GLN A 153 -10.77 2.89 14.33
N MET A 154 -10.89 3.91 13.49
CA MET A 154 -9.91 4.20 12.45
C MET A 154 -8.69 4.94 13.00
N LYS A 155 -8.77 5.56 14.20
CA LYS A 155 -7.74 6.47 14.72
C LYS A 155 -6.43 5.77 15.11
N ALA A 156 -6.51 4.58 15.70
CA ALA A 156 -5.33 3.73 15.92
C ALA A 156 -4.58 3.46 14.60
N ILE A 157 -5.30 3.44 13.47
CA ILE A 157 -4.72 3.34 12.14
C ILE A 157 -4.39 4.71 11.55
N SER A 158 -5.12 5.79 11.76
CA SER A 158 -4.77 7.09 11.16
C SER A 158 -3.44 7.63 11.70
N GLU A 159 -3.18 7.48 13.00
CA GLU A 159 -1.87 7.79 13.59
C GLU A 159 -0.80 6.81 13.08
N SER A 160 -1.12 5.51 13.02
CA SER A 160 -0.22 4.52 12.41
C SER A 160 0.02 4.76 10.91
N THR A 161 -0.93 5.34 10.18
CA THR A 161 -0.80 5.67 8.76
C THR A 161 0.04 6.91 8.57
N ALA A 162 -0.03 7.88 9.49
CA ALA A 162 0.89 9.01 9.48
C ALA A 162 2.33 8.54 9.72
N ILE A 163 2.54 7.65 10.69
CA ILE A 163 3.84 7.02 10.96
C ILE A 163 4.29 6.19 9.74
N ALA A 164 3.40 5.40 9.14
CA ALA A 164 3.71 4.62 7.94
C ALA A 164 4.07 5.52 6.76
N ASN A 165 3.33 6.60 6.51
CA ASN A 165 3.61 7.57 5.45
C ASN A 165 4.98 8.23 5.67
N GLN A 166 5.28 8.65 6.90
CA GLN A 166 6.58 9.21 7.25
C GLN A 166 7.70 8.19 7.03
N PHE A 167 7.47 6.93 7.40
CA PHE A 167 8.41 5.83 7.14
C PHE A 167 8.60 5.57 5.63
N PHE A 168 7.53 5.60 4.82
CA PHE A 168 7.60 5.47 3.36
C PHE A 168 8.36 6.63 2.71
N ILE A 169 8.18 7.86 3.20
CA ILE A 169 8.95 9.02 2.72
C ILE A 169 10.43 8.87 3.06
N LEU A 170 10.75 8.50 4.31
CA LEU A 170 12.13 8.30 4.76
C LEU A 170 12.84 7.20 3.97
N THR A 171 12.20 6.03 3.85
CA THR A 171 12.74 4.89 3.08
C THR A 171 12.82 5.22 1.59
N GLY A 172 11.84 5.93 1.04
CA GLY A 172 11.86 6.44 -0.33
C GLY A 172 13.06 7.34 -0.60
N LEU A 173 13.39 8.25 0.33
CA LEU A 173 14.58 9.11 0.22
C LEU A 173 15.89 8.29 0.23
N ILE A 174 15.99 7.30 1.12
CA ILE A 174 17.14 6.40 1.19
C ILE A 174 17.30 5.62 -0.11
N ILE A 175 16.20 5.09 -0.67
CA ILE A 175 16.18 4.39 -1.96
C ILE A 175 16.64 5.33 -3.09
N VAL A 176 16.20 6.59 -3.09
CA VAL A 176 16.63 7.58 -4.08
C VAL A 176 18.14 7.82 -4.03
N ILE A 177 18.72 7.93 -2.83
CA ILE A 177 20.16 8.16 -2.66
C ILE A 177 20.97 6.93 -3.10
N ILE A 178 20.68 5.76 -2.53
CA ILE A 178 21.42 4.53 -2.82
C ILE A 178 21.23 4.12 -4.27
N GLY A 179 19.99 4.16 -4.77
CA GLY A 179 19.67 3.89 -6.16
C GLY A 179 20.32 4.88 -7.11
N GLY A 180 20.44 6.16 -6.73
CA GLY A 180 21.16 7.17 -7.51
C GLY A 180 22.65 6.82 -7.69
N ILE A 181 23.31 6.36 -6.63
CA ILE A 181 24.70 5.86 -6.69
C ILE A 181 24.77 4.64 -7.62
N PHE A 182 23.85 3.70 -7.47
CA PHE A 182 23.81 2.49 -8.30
C PHE A 182 23.60 2.83 -9.79
N VAL A 183 22.61 3.67 -10.10
CA VAL A 183 22.31 4.13 -11.47
C VAL A 183 23.51 4.87 -12.07
N TYR A 184 24.24 5.66 -11.27
CA TYR A 184 25.46 6.32 -11.72
C TYR A 184 26.55 5.32 -12.11
N LEU A 185 26.83 4.33 -11.25
CA LEU A 185 27.84 3.30 -11.50
C LEU A 185 27.45 2.43 -12.72
N PHE A 186 26.18 2.04 -12.79
CA PHE A 186 25.65 1.22 -13.87
C PHE A 186 25.69 1.96 -15.21
N SER A 187 25.22 3.21 -15.25
CA SER A 187 25.29 4.07 -16.43
C SER A 187 26.73 4.23 -16.92
N ARG A 188 27.68 4.45 -16.00
CA ARG A 188 29.11 4.55 -16.35
C ARG A 188 29.65 3.23 -16.93
N ARG A 189 29.31 2.08 -16.34
CA ARG A 189 29.77 0.76 -16.78
C ARG A 189 29.26 0.41 -18.17
N LEU A 190 28.02 0.76 -18.49
CA LEU A 190 27.43 0.54 -19.82
C LEU A 190 27.94 1.53 -20.87
N THR A 191 27.96 2.82 -20.55
CA THR A 191 28.24 3.85 -21.57
C THR A 191 29.71 3.96 -21.93
N ARG A 192 30.63 3.59 -21.02
CA ARG A 192 32.08 3.64 -21.29
C ARG A 192 32.50 2.79 -22.51
N PRO A 193 32.23 1.46 -22.56
CA PRO A 193 32.61 0.65 -23.72
C PRO A 193 31.90 1.10 -24.99
N ILE A 194 30.64 1.56 -24.90
CA ILE A 194 29.89 2.06 -26.07
C ILE A 194 30.55 3.31 -26.68
N ILE A 195 30.99 4.26 -25.84
CA ILE A 195 31.69 5.46 -26.30
C ILE A 195 33.04 5.08 -26.92
N GLU A 196 33.76 4.14 -26.31
CA GLU A 196 35.05 3.67 -26.84
C GLU A 196 34.90 2.98 -28.20
N MET A 197 33.86 2.16 -28.37
CA MET A 197 33.50 1.57 -29.66
C MET A 197 33.16 2.62 -30.70
N SER A 198 32.41 3.66 -30.32
CA SER A 198 32.09 4.77 -31.23
C SER A 198 33.34 5.47 -31.73
N ASN A 199 34.30 5.74 -30.84
CA ASN A 199 35.55 6.39 -31.21
C ASN A 199 36.40 5.48 -32.12
N ILE A 200 36.49 4.18 -31.84
CA ILE A 200 37.25 3.25 -32.71
C ILE A 200 36.58 3.09 -34.08
N ALA A 201 35.25 3.08 -34.14
CA ALA A 201 34.53 3.08 -35.41
C ALA A 201 34.80 4.35 -36.24
N GLU A 202 34.94 5.51 -35.57
CA GLU A 202 35.35 6.77 -36.20
C GLU A 202 36.80 6.68 -36.72
N ASP A 203 37.74 6.16 -35.93
CA ASP A 203 39.13 5.91 -36.36
C ASP A 203 39.17 5.03 -37.63
N ILE A 204 38.43 3.92 -37.64
CA ILE A 204 38.31 3.00 -38.79
C ILE A 204 37.77 3.73 -40.04
N SER A 205 36.80 4.64 -39.86
CA SER A 205 36.23 5.41 -40.98
C SER A 205 37.24 6.37 -41.62
N ASN A 206 38.23 6.81 -40.84
CA ASN A 206 39.35 7.63 -41.29
C ASN A 206 40.55 6.77 -41.75
N LEU A 207 40.36 5.47 -41.96
CA LEU A 207 41.38 4.50 -42.36
C LEU A 207 42.50 4.31 -41.32
N ASP A 208 42.28 4.69 -40.06
CA ASP A 208 43.18 4.39 -38.94
C ASP A 208 42.75 3.08 -38.26
N PHE A 209 43.59 2.05 -38.39
CA PHE A 209 43.36 0.71 -37.82
C PHE A 209 44.27 0.42 -36.62
N SER A 210 44.96 1.42 -36.07
CA SER A 210 45.95 1.25 -35.01
C SER A 210 45.31 0.83 -33.67
N ARG A 211 44.09 1.30 -33.38
CA ARG A 211 43.38 1.05 -32.13
C ARG A 211 42.45 -0.16 -32.22
N ARG A 212 42.33 -0.90 -31.11
CA ARG A 212 41.45 -2.06 -30.97
C ARG A 212 40.69 -2.00 -29.64
N MET A 213 39.48 -2.56 -29.64
CA MET A 213 38.67 -2.68 -28.42
C MET A 213 39.21 -3.79 -27.53
N GLU A 214 39.68 -3.46 -26.34
CA GLU A 214 40.10 -4.41 -25.30
C GLU A 214 39.00 -4.61 -24.26
N TYR A 215 37.84 -5.13 -24.70
CA TYR A 215 36.70 -5.38 -23.83
C TYR A 215 36.33 -6.87 -23.81
N ASN A 216 36.82 -7.57 -22.78
CA ASN A 216 36.67 -9.02 -22.66
C ASN A 216 35.47 -9.41 -21.76
N SER A 217 34.27 -8.95 -22.13
CA SER A 217 33.03 -9.42 -21.51
C SER A 217 32.42 -10.58 -22.27
N ARG A 218 31.62 -11.39 -21.57
CA ARG A 218 30.84 -12.50 -22.14
C ARG A 218 29.40 -12.10 -22.50
N ASP A 219 29.07 -10.82 -22.36
CA ASP A 219 27.77 -10.23 -22.72
C ASP A 219 27.73 -9.75 -24.19
N GLU A 220 26.59 -9.15 -24.56
CA GLU A 220 26.33 -8.58 -25.88
C GLU A 220 27.32 -7.45 -26.23
N ILE A 221 27.76 -6.68 -25.23
CA ILE A 221 28.77 -5.62 -25.42
C ILE A 221 30.13 -6.25 -25.76
N GLY A 222 30.51 -7.33 -25.09
CA GLY A 222 31.70 -8.12 -25.44
C GLY A 222 31.62 -8.71 -26.85
N SER A 223 30.45 -9.20 -27.26
CA SER A 223 30.23 -9.69 -28.62
C SER A 223 30.41 -8.58 -29.66
N LEU A 224 29.84 -7.41 -29.40
CA LEU A 224 29.97 -6.24 -30.27
C LEU A 224 31.43 -5.75 -30.39
N ALA A 225 32.18 -5.75 -29.29
CA ALA A 225 33.60 -5.41 -29.27
C ALA A 225 34.41 -6.31 -30.23
N ARG A 226 34.16 -7.62 -30.18
CA ARG A 226 34.82 -8.60 -31.07
C ARG A 226 34.44 -8.38 -32.53
N SER A 227 33.17 -8.10 -32.82
CA SER A 227 32.73 -7.80 -34.20
C SER A 227 33.40 -6.54 -34.76
N ILE A 228 33.52 -5.45 -33.98
CA ILE A 228 34.21 -4.23 -34.43
C ILE A 228 35.69 -4.52 -34.72
N ASN A 229 36.38 -5.26 -33.85
CA ASN A 229 37.77 -5.65 -34.08
C ASN A 229 37.94 -6.48 -35.35
N LEU A 230 37.02 -7.42 -35.60
CA LEU A 230 37.03 -8.25 -36.81
C LEU A 230 36.83 -7.40 -38.08
N ILE A 231 35.92 -6.42 -38.05
CA ILE A 231 35.69 -5.49 -39.17
C ILE A 231 36.96 -4.68 -39.44
N SER A 232 37.54 -4.07 -38.40
CA SER A 232 38.80 -3.31 -38.49
C SER A 232 39.92 -4.14 -39.13
N GLN A 233 40.09 -5.38 -38.67
CA GLN A 233 41.11 -6.29 -39.20
C GLN A 233 40.88 -6.66 -40.66
N LYS A 234 39.64 -6.97 -41.06
CA LYS A 234 39.31 -7.31 -42.45
C LYS A 234 39.57 -6.14 -43.38
N LEU A 235 39.09 -4.95 -43.02
CA LEU A 235 39.26 -3.76 -43.85
C LEU A 235 40.74 -3.36 -43.99
N SER A 236 41.51 -3.39 -42.89
CA SER A 236 42.95 -3.14 -42.92
C SER A 236 43.69 -4.10 -43.86
N THR A 237 43.31 -5.39 -43.82
CA THR A 237 43.90 -6.42 -44.70
C THR A 237 43.54 -6.17 -46.16
N SER A 238 42.27 -5.86 -46.46
CA SER A 238 41.82 -5.59 -47.83
C SER A 238 42.50 -4.38 -48.45
N ILE A 239 42.69 -3.30 -47.69
CA ILE A 239 43.36 -2.09 -48.18
C ILE A 239 44.85 -2.31 -48.41
N LYS A 240 45.52 -3.09 -47.53
CA LYS A 240 46.95 -3.44 -47.70
C LYS A 240 47.22 -4.40 -48.87
N ALA A 241 46.18 -5.05 -49.40
CA ALA A 241 46.27 -5.97 -50.52
C ALA A 241 46.03 -5.31 -51.90
N LEU A 242 45.65 -4.03 -51.91
CA LEU A 242 45.64 -3.16 -53.10
C LEU A 242 47.02 -2.52 -53.31
#